data_AF-A0A2G6PJ90-F1
#
_entry.id   AF-A0A2G6PJ90-F1
#
_cell.length_a   1.000
_cell.length_b   1.000
_cell.length_c   1.000
_cell.angle_alpha   90.00
_cell.angle_beta   90.00
_cell.angle_gamma   90.00
#
_symmetry.space_group_name_H-M   'P 1'
#
loop_
_entity.id
_entity.type
_entity.pdbx_description
1 polymer ?
#
loop_
_entity_poly.entity_id
_entity_poly.type
_entity_poly.pdbx_seq_one_letter_code
_entity_poly.pdbx_strand_id
1 'polypeptide(L)'
;MGSMIQGQNDRVSTGVKLGGLLPLLLFALLMGAFYLRLPDGVHWLRLVSGENLPRILSLSVLGNALAFFIFIHKGRLLVARGILGMTIGYAAVVFILNLAL
;
A
#
# COMPACT_ATOMS: atom_id res chain seq x y z
N MET A 1 0.04 -20.14 -30.48
CA MET A 1 0.23 -18.69 -30.72
C MET A 1 0.31 -17.97 -29.37
N GLY A 2 1.46 -18.03 -28.69
CA GLY A 2 1.57 -17.66 -27.27
C GLY A 2 2.76 -16.77 -26.91
N SER A 3 3.16 -15.82 -27.76
CA SER A 3 4.41 -15.08 -27.54
C SER A 3 4.42 -13.58 -27.90
N MET A 4 3.28 -12.94 -28.17
CA MET A 4 3.28 -11.53 -28.62
C MET A 4 2.72 -10.49 -27.63
N ILE A 5 2.50 -10.81 -26.34
CA ILE A 5 2.14 -9.82 -25.31
C ILE A 5 3.01 -9.96 -24.05
N GLN A 6 4.34 -10.05 -24.20
CA GLN A 6 5.28 -9.97 -23.06
C GLN A 6 6.33 -8.85 -23.20
N GLY A 7 6.31 -8.09 -24.29
CA GLY A 7 7.48 -7.29 -24.69
C GLY A 7 7.62 -5.85 -24.15
N GLN A 8 6.63 -5.25 -23.48
CA GLN A 8 6.72 -3.79 -23.25
C GLN A 8 6.31 -3.26 -21.86
N ASN A 9 5.61 -4.03 -21.03
CA ASN A 9 5.06 -3.52 -19.76
C ASN A 9 5.52 -4.28 -18.50
N ASP A 10 6.53 -5.14 -18.61
CA ASP A 10 7.14 -5.84 -17.47
C ASP A 10 8.37 -5.08 -16.98
N ARG A 11 8.15 -3.83 -16.57
CA ARG A 11 9.17 -3.04 -15.91
C ARG A 11 8.94 -3.09 -14.40
N VAL A 12 10.02 -3.23 -13.64
CA VAL A 12 10.01 -3.06 -12.19
C VAL A 12 9.33 -1.73 -11.81
N SER A 13 9.50 -0.69 -12.65
CA SER A 13 8.83 0.60 -12.52
C SER A 13 7.30 0.51 -12.45
N THR A 14 6.66 -0.40 -13.20
CA THR A 14 5.19 -0.61 -13.14
C THR A 14 4.80 -1.20 -11.79
N GLY A 15 5.59 -2.15 -11.27
CA GLY A 15 5.41 -2.71 -9.93
C GLY A 15 5.64 -1.69 -8.82
N VAL A 16 6.63 -0.81 -8.96
CA VAL A 16 6.91 0.28 -8.01
C VAL A 16 5.77 1.30 -7.99
N LYS A 17 5.25 1.70 -9.16
CA LYS A 17 4.11 2.62 -9.24
C LYS A 17 2.86 2.00 -8.61
N LEU A 18 2.57 0.73 -8.92
CA LEU A 18 1.43 0.02 -8.32
C LEU A 18 1.62 -0.14 -6.81
N GLY A 19 2.77 -0.62 -6.36
CA GLY A 19 3.07 -0.81 -4.93
C GLY A 19 3.19 0.50 -4.14
N GLY A 20 3.41 1.64 -4.80
CA GLY A 20 3.34 2.96 -4.18
C GLY A 20 1.93 3.55 -4.15
N LEU A 21 1.22 3.48 -5.28
CA LEU A 21 -0.07 4.14 -5.45
C LEU A 21 -1.21 3.38 -4.76
N LEU A 22 -1.17 2.05 -4.77
CA LEU A 22 -2.21 1.20 -4.19
C LEU A 22 -2.36 1.38 -2.66
N PRO A 23 -1.30 1.34 -1.83
CA PRO A 23 -1.45 1.55 -0.40
C PRO A 23 -1.80 3.01 -0.10
N LEU A 24 -1.38 3.97 -0.93
CA LEU A 24 -1.75 5.38 -0.76
C LEU A 24 -3.24 5.60 -1.02
N LEU A 25 -3.80 4.99 -2.06
CA LEU A 25 -5.24 5.02 -2.34
C LEU A 25 -6.06 4.31 -1.27
N LEU A 26 -5.61 3.14 -0.82
CA LEU A 26 -6.25 2.40 0.29
C LEU A 26 -6.21 3.21 1.59
N PHE A 27 -5.09 3.85 1.88
CA PHE A 27 -4.94 4.72 3.03
C PHE A 27 -5.91 5.90 2.96
N ALA A 28 -5.97 6.60 1.83
CA ALA A 28 -6.91 7.71 1.62
C ALA A 28 -8.37 7.27 1.74
N LEU A 29 -8.72 6.11 1.16
CA LEU A 29 -10.05 5.52 1.25
C LEU A 29 -10.43 5.18 2.70
N LEU A 30 -9.53 4.50 3.43
CA LEU A 30 -9.73 4.16 4.82
C LEU A 30 -9.86 5.43 5.67
N MET A 31 -9.02 6.43 5.44
CA MET A 31 -9.07 7.72 6.14
C MET A 31 -10.42 8.42 5.92
N GLY A 32 -10.92 8.43 4.67
CA GLY A 32 -12.23 8.99 4.33
C GLY A 32 -13.40 8.19 4.91
N ALA A 33 -13.31 6.85 4.93
CA ALA A 33 -14.31 5.99 5.54
C ALA A 33 -14.37 6.16 7.07
N PHE A 34 -13.21 6.31 7.72
CA PHE A 34 -13.14 6.66 9.14
C PHE A 34 -13.75 8.04 9.37
N TYR A 35 -13.44 9.04 8.54
CA TYR A 35 -13.99 10.38 8.68
C TYR A 35 -15.52 10.42 8.70
N LEU A 36 -16.16 9.72 7.76
CA LEU A 36 -17.62 9.63 7.68
C LEU A 36 -18.27 8.91 8.88
N ARG A 37 -17.48 8.13 9.64
CA ARG A 37 -17.91 7.42 10.84
C ARG A 37 -17.56 8.11 12.15
N LEU A 38 -16.77 9.19 12.12
CA LEU A 38 -16.40 9.91 13.35
C LEU A 38 -17.61 10.70 13.85
N PRO A 39 -18.01 10.57 15.13
CA PRO A 39 -18.99 11.45 15.74
C PRO A 39 -18.52 12.91 15.70
N ASP A 40 -19.46 13.83 15.44
CA ASP A 40 -19.21 15.28 15.48
C ASP A 40 -18.57 15.66 16.82
N GLY A 41 -17.26 15.97 16.81
CA GLY A 41 -16.50 16.38 17.99
C GLY A 41 -15.19 15.62 18.24
N VAL A 42 -14.91 14.52 17.53
CA VAL A 42 -13.59 13.87 17.61
C VAL A 42 -12.62 14.61 16.70
N HIS A 43 -11.70 15.38 17.30
CA HIS A 43 -10.67 16.09 16.53
C HIS A 43 -9.84 15.12 15.70
N TRP A 44 -9.78 15.37 14.39
CA TRP A 44 -8.86 14.73 13.44
C TRP A 44 -7.43 14.58 13.94
N LEU A 45 -6.98 15.57 14.72
CA LEU A 45 -5.66 15.55 15.35
C LEU A 45 -5.49 14.30 16.22
N ARG A 46 -6.50 13.84 16.95
CA ARG A 46 -6.43 12.63 17.80
C ARG A 46 -6.38 11.33 17.00
N LEU A 47 -6.91 11.33 15.78
CA LEU A 47 -6.85 10.19 14.86
C LEU A 47 -5.49 10.10 14.17
N VAL A 48 -4.88 11.25 13.86
CA VAL A 48 -3.60 11.37 13.17
C VAL A 48 -2.41 11.38 14.15
N SER A 49 -2.58 11.87 15.37
CA SER A 49 -1.54 11.96 16.40
C SER A 49 -1.56 10.79 17.40
N GLY A 50 -2.43 9.80 17.19
CA GLY A 50 -2.59 8.67 18.10
C GLY A 50 -2.05 7.35 17.52
N GLU A 51 -2.06 6.30 18.36
CA GLU A 51 -1.63 4.93 18.06
C GLU A 51 -2.33 4.29 16.82
N ASN A 52 -3.38 4.92 16.30
CA ASN A 52 -4.16 4.42 15.18
C ASN A 52 -3.51 4.66 13.81
N LEU A 53 -2.65 5.68 13.67
CA LEU A 53 -2.07 6.03 12.37
C LEU A 53 -1.11 4.94 11.84
N PRO A 54 -0.17 4.38 12.63
CA PRO A 54 0.64 3.24 12.20
C PRO A 54 -0.23 2.02 11.82
N ARG A 55 -1.35 1.83 12.53
CA ARG A 55 -2.26 0.70 12.33
C ARG A 55 -3.02 0.79 11.00
N ILE A 56 -3.54 1.98 10.67
CA ILE A 56 -4.23 2.23 9.39
C ILE A 56 -3.23 2.14 8.22
N LEU A 57 -2.01 2.66 8.42
CA LEU A 57 -0.94 2.54 7.42
C LEU A 57 -0.58 1.07 7.18
N SER A 58 -0.42 0.27 8.24
CA SER A 58 -0.16 -1.17 8.15
C SER A 58 -1.27 -1.94 7.42
N LEU A 59 -2.54 -1.66 7.74
CA LEU A 59 -3.71 -2.21 7.02
C LEU A 59 -3.68 -1.88 5.52
N SER A 60 -3.25 -0.67 5.17
CA SER A 60 -3.15 -0.23 3.77
C SER A 60 -2.03 -0.97 3.03
N VAL A 61 -0.90 -1.19 3.69
CA VAL A 61 0.25 -1.94 3.16
C VAL A 61 -0.07 -3.43 2.99
N LEU A 62 -0.97 -3.98 3.81
CA LEU A 62 -1.47 -5.35 3.64
C LEU A 62 -2.11 -5.56 2.25
N GLY A 63 -2.76 -4.54 1.69
CA GLY A 63 -3.30 -4.58 0.32
C GLY A 63 -2.22 -4.82 -0.75
N ASN A 64 -0.99 -4.36 -0.53
CA ASN A 64 0.12 -4.66 -1.42
C ASN A 64 0.53 -6.14 -1.39
N ALA A 65 0.37 -6.84 -0.26
CA ALA A 65 0.63 -8.27 -0.19
C ALA A 65 -0.35 -9.06 -1.08
N LEU A 66 -1.62 -8.62 -1.13
CA LEU A 66 -2.63 -9.20 -2.01
C LEU A 66 -2.28 -8.96 -3.49
N ALA A 67 -1.94 -7.71 -3.84
CA ALA A 67 -1.52 -7.37 -5.20
C ALA A 67 -0.27 -8.16 -5.60
N PHE A 68 0.73 -8.23 -4.72
CA PHE A 68 1.94 -9.03 -4.91
C PHE A 68 1.62 -10.49 -5.23
N PHE A 69 0.74 -11.12 -4.44
CA PHE A 69 0.34 -12.51 -4.64
C PHE A 69 -0.35 -12.72 -6.01
N ILE A 70 -1.26 -11.82 -6.39
CA ILE A 70 -1.93 -11.86 -7.70
C ILE A 70 -0.92 -11.77 -8.85
N PHE A 71 0.06 -10.85 -8.77
CA PHE A 71 1.05 -10.66 -9.84
C PHE A 71 2.07 -11.80 -9.93
N ILE A 72 2.41 -12.44 -8.81
CA ILE A 72 3.18 -13.70 -8.83
C ILE A 72 2.39 -14.79 -9.56
N HIS A 73 1.11 -14.96 -9.22
CA HIS A 73 0.29 -16.02 -9.80
C HIS A 73 0.06 -15.82 -11.31
N LYS A 74 0.09 -14.57 -11.79
CA LYS A 74 0.04 -14.24 -13.23
C LYS A 74 1.39 -14.34 -13.95
N GLY A 75 2.45 -14.83 -13.30
CA GLY A 75 3.78 -14.98 -13.89
C GLY A 75 4.53 -13.66 -14.10
N ARG A 76 4.06 -12.54 -13.53
CA ARG A 76 4.66 -11.20 -13.70
C ARG A 76 5.66 -10.89 -12.59
N LEU A 77 6.73 -11.69 -12.53
CA LEU A 77 7.74 -11.65 -11.46
C LEU A 77 8.44 -10.28 -11.30
N LEU A 78 8.67 -9.55 -12.40
CA LEU A 78 9.31 -8.22 -12.36
C LEU A 78 8.41 -7.17 -11.68
N VAL A 79 7.10 -7.23 -11.92
CA VAL A 79 6.11 -6.36 -11.28
C VAL A 79 5.98 -6.73 -9.81
N ALA A 80 5.92 -8.03 -9.49
CA ALA A 80 5.87 -8.52 -8.13
C ALA A 80 7.10 -8.06 -7.31
N ARG A 81 8.31 -8.12 -7.86
CA ARG A 81 9.53 -7.61 -7.19
C ARG A 81 9.45 -6.11 -6.91
N GLY A 82 8.89 -5.32 -7.84
CA GLY A 82 8.66 -3.88 -7.63
C GLY A 82 7.67 -3.60 -6.50
N ILE A 83 6.56 -4.35 -6.43
CA ILE A 83 5.58 -4.23 -5.35
C ILE A 83 6.21 -4.62 -4.01
N LEU A 84 6.96 -5.72 -3.97
CA LEU A 84 7.60 -6.20 -2.74
C LEU A 84 8.65 -5.20 -2.21
N GLY A 85 9.44 -4.61 -3.10
CA GLY A 85 10.38 -3.54 -2.74
C GLY A 85 9.68 -2.34 -2.11
N MET A 86 8.54 -1.91 -2.67
CA MET A 86 7.73 -0.85 -2.09
C MET A 86 7.10 -1.25 -0.75
N THR A 87 6.61 -2.48 -0.61
CA THR A 87 6.09 -3.01 0.66
C THR A 87 7.14 -2.95 1.77
N ILE A 88 8.39 -3.33 1.48
CA ILE A 88 9.50 -3.23 2.44
C ILE A 88 9.76 -1.75 2.82
N GLY A 89 9.80 -0.86 1.83
CA GLY A 89 9.96 0.58 2.08
C GLY A 89 8.84 1.15 2.96
N TYR A 90 7.59 0.79 2.69
CA TYR A 90 6.46 1.17 3.53
C TYR A 90 6.52 0.57 4.93
N ALA A 91 6.94 -0.69 5.07
CA ALA A 91 7.14 -1.31 6.37
C ALA A 91 8.19 -0.56 7.20
N ALA A 92 9.28 -0.09 6.58
CA ALA A 92 10.25 0.76 7.25
C ALA A 92 9.64 2.10 7.69
N VAL A 93 8.82 2.73 6.85
CA VAL A 93 8.10 3.97 7.21
C VAL A 93 7.14 3.74 8.39
N VAL A 94 6.33 2.68 8.35
CA VAL A 94 5.43 2.29 9.45
C VAL A 94 6.21 2.04 10.73
N PHE A 95 7.36 1.35 10.65
CA PHE A 95 8.19 1.05 11.79
C PHE A 95 8.78 2.32 12.43
N ILE A 96 9.29 3.25 11.61
CA ILE A 96 9.78 4.55 12.08
C ILE A 96 8.66 5.35 12.74
N LEU A 97 7.48 5.41 12.11
CA LEU A 97 6.29 6.08 12.68
C LEU A 97 5.89 5.45 14.02
N ASN A 98 5.92 4.12 14.13
CA ASN A 98 5.57 3.42 15.35
C ASN A 98 6.58 3.64 16.48
N LEU A 99 7.86 3.86 16.15
CA LEU A 99 8.90 4.16 17.14
C LEU A 99 8.87 5.63 17.60
N ALA A 100 8.38 6.53 16.73
CA ALA A 100 8.36 7.97 16.98
C ALA A 100 7.09 8.48 17.68
N LEU A 101 6.01 7.69 17.68
CA LEU A 101 4.70 7.98 18.31
C LEU A 101 4.52 7.14 19.57
#